data_AF-A0A958BA76-F1
#
_entry.id   AF-A0A958BA76-F1
#
_cell.length_a   1.000
_cell.length_b   1.000
_cell.length_c   1.000
_cell.angle_alpha   90.00
_cell.angle_beta   90.00
_cell.angle_gamma   90.00
#
_symmetry.space_group_name_H-M   'P 1'
#
loop_
_entity.id
_entity.type
_entity.pdbx_description
1 polymer ?
#
loop_
_entity_poly.entity_id
_entity_poly.type
_entity_poly.pdbx_seq_one_letter_code
_entity_poly.pdbx_strand_id
1 'polypeptide(L)'
;MTWPRHDFHIHTRPHSPDAHWRATLPAMLKRAAKNGVTTVGLANHYFLDTNFTIFQKLPAEVSRKAPDGMTVWVGAELCVLDTTGRIKLTEEEAQQLDFVLAGPHQISNSAGSSRRRAAMPPHLSPISIRCCSARPVSRWLMGWRIRG
;
A
#
# COMPACT_ATOMS: atom_id res chain seq x y z
N MET A 1 6.33 -9.98 -28.04
CA MET A 1 6.64 -9.81 -26.60
C MET A 1 5.58 -8.91 -26.00
N THR A 2 4.69 -9.45 -25.18
CA THR A 2 3.76 -8.65 -24.37
C THR A 2 4.45 -8.29 -23.06
N TRP A 3 4.58 -7.00 -22.76
CA TRP A 3 5.12 -6.56 -21.47
C TRP A 3 4.30 -7.17 -20.33
N PRO A 4 4.93 -7.72 -19.28
CA PRO A 4 4.21 -8.15 -18.10
C PRO A 4 3.47 -6.95 -17.52
N ARG A 5 2.16 -7.10 -17.29
CA ARG A 5 1.35 -6.07 -16.67
C ARG A 5 1.39 -6.30 -15.17
N HIS A 6 1.83 -5.29 -14.44
CA HIS A 6 1.92 -5.31 -12.99
C HIS A 6 0.97 -4.26 -12.43
N ASP A 7 0.33 -4.55 -11.31
CA ASP A 7 -0.48 -3.60 -10.54
C ASP A 7 -0.12 -3.74 -9.07
N PHE A 8 0.51 -2.71 -8.49
CA PHE A 8 1.07 -2.76 -7.14
C PHE A 8 0.23 -2.00 -6.10
N HIS A 9 -0.95 -1.50 -6.48
CA HIS A 9 -1.78 -0.68 -5.61
C HIS A 9 -3.21 -1.21 -5.52
N ILE A 10 -3.34 -2.47 -5.12
CA ILE A 10 -4.64 -3.15 -5.00
C ILE A 10 -5.07 -3.24 -3.53
N HIS A 11 -6.29 -2.77 -3.27
CA HIS A 11 -6.96 -2.87 -1.97
C HIS A 11 -7.93 -4.06 -1.94
N THR A 12 -7.98 -4.75 -0.80
CA THR A 12 -8.88 -5.90 -0.61
C THR A 12 -9.65 -5.83 0.72
N ARG A 13 -10.89 -6.31 0.72
CA ARG A 13 -11.71 -6.51 1.92
C ARG A 13 -11.55 -7.95 2.44
N PRO A 14 -11.52 -8.18 3.77
CA PRO A 14 -11.62 -7.22 4.87
C PRO A 14 -10.31 -6.54 5.28
N HIS A 15 -9.22 -6.75 4.53
CA HIS A 15 -7.87 -6.33 4.92
C HIS A 15 -7.63 -4.81 4.83
N SER A 16 -8.45 -4.07 4.09
CA SER A 16 -8.46 -2.62 4.07
C SER A 16 -9.85 -2.12 4.48
N PRO A 17 -9.97 -1.23 5.48
CA PRO A 17 -11.26 -0.81 6.06
C PRO A 17 -12.17 -0.06 5.08
N ASP A 18 -11.61 0.65 4.11
CA ASP A 18 -12.32 1.43 3.10
C ASP A 18 -12.41 0.75 1.72
N ALA A 19 -11.83 -0.46 1.58
CA ALA A 19 -11.98 -1.23 0.36
C ALA A 19 -13.47 -1.46 0.08
N HIS A 20 -13.84 -1.23 -1.18
CA HIS A 20 -15.19 -1.48 -1.67
C HIS A 20 -15.64 -2.89 -1.27
N TRP A 21 -16.90 -3.06 -0.86
CA TRP A 21 -17.40 -4.33 -0.31
C TRP A 21 -17.26 -5.54 -1.24
N ARG A 22 -17.21 -5.31 -2.57
CA ARG A 22 -16.95 -6.35 -3.59
C ARG A 22 -15.48 -6.64 -3.85
N ALA A 23 -14.56 -5.82 -3.35
CA ALA A 23 -13.12 -5.96 -3.58
C ALA A 23 -12.52 -7.05 -2.69
N THR A 24 -13.07 -8.27 -2.71
CA THR A 24 -12.47 -9.39 -1.99
C THR A 24 -11.17 -9.82 -2.69
N LEU A 25 -10.24 -10.44 -1.95
CA LEU A 25 -9.01 -10.98 -2.54
C LEU A 25 -9.27 -11.83 -3.80
N PRO A 26 -10.13 -12.87 -3.77
CA PRO A 26 -10.38 -13.66 -4.97
C PRO A 26 -11.03 -12.86 -6.12
N ALA A 27 -11.88 -11.87 -5.83
CA ALA A 27 -12.46 -11.02 -6.87
C ALA A 27 -11.41 -10.15 -7.56
N MET A 28 -10.50 -9.56 -6.78
CA MET A 28 -9.43 -8.71 -7.31
C MET A 28 -8.41 -9.51 -8.11
N LEU A 29 -7.95 -10.66 -7.59
CA LEU A 29 -7.00 -11.53 -8.31
C LEU A 29 -7.61 -12.08 -9.60
N LYS A 30 -8.88 -12.52 -9.58
CA LYS A 30 -9.58 -12.96 -10.79
C LYS A 30 -9.69 -11.84 -11.83
N ARG A 31 -9.95 -10.60 -11.39
CA ARG A 31 -10.03 -9.43 -12.27
C ARG A 31 -8.66 -9.09 -12.87
N ALA A 32 -7.60 -9.13 -12.06
CA ALA A 32 -6.23 -8.92 -12.48
C ALA A 32 -5.83 -9.95 -13.56
N ALA A 33 -6.07 -11.24 -13.30
CA ALA A 33 -5.79 -12.33 -14.24
C ALA A 33 -6.54 -12.13 -15.58
N LYS A 34 -7.83 -11.79 -15.53
CA LYS A 34 -8.63 -11.50 -16.74
C LYS A 34 -8.07 -10.35 -17.57
N ASN A 35 -7.37 -9.39 -16.93
CA ASN A 35 -6.75 -8.25 -17.59
C ASN A 35 -5.30 -8.52 -18.04
N GLY A 36 -4.81 -9.75 -17.88
CA GLY A 36 -3.44 -10.14 -18.23
C GLY A 36 -2.38 -9.60 -17.26
N VAL A 37 -2.77 -9.26 -16.03
CA VAL A 37 -1.85 -8.89 -14.95
C VAL A 37 -1.24 -10.16 -14.39
N THR A 38 0.09 -10.24 -14.36
CA THR A 38 0.85 -11.41 -13.89
C THR A 38 1.47 -11.18 -12.52
N THR A 39 1.56 -9.93 -12.07
CA THR A 39 2.03 -9.57 -10.72
C THR A 39 1.10 -8.56 -10.08
N VAL A 40 0.64 -8.87 -8.88
CA VAL A 40 -0.23 -8.01 -8.06
C VAL A 40 0.48 -7.64 -6.77
N GLY A 41 0.47 -6.36 -6.40
CA GLY A 41 0.80 -5.90 -5.06
C GLY A 41 -0.46 -5.52 -4.31
N LEU A 42 -0.72 -6.22 -3.20
CA LEU A 42 -1.76 -5.86 -2.25
C LEU A 42 -1.22 -4.72 -1.39
N ALA A 43 -1.86 -3.56 -1.42
CA ALA A 43 -1.42 -2.37 -0.70
C ALA A 43 -2.50 -1.90 0.29
N ASN A 44 -3.00 -2.82 1.14
CA ASN A 44 -4.09 -2.50 2.06
C ASN A 44 -3.69 -1.40 3.04
N HIS A 45 -4.65 -0.55 3.44
CA HIS A 45 -4.38 0.54 4.35
C HIS A 45 -3.95 0.07 5.74
N TYR A 46 -2.87 0.64 6.25
CA TYR A 46 -2.41 0.48 7.62
C TYR A 46 -2.51 1.83 8.35
N PHE A 47 -3.66 2.04 9.01
CA PHE A 47 -3.94 3.24 9.79
C PHE A 47 -3.50 3.10 11.26
N LEU A 48 -3.62 4.19 12.01
CA LEU A 48 -3.25 4.26 13.42
C LEU A 48 -3.97 3.22 14.30
N ASP A 49 -5.21 2.89 13.97
CA ASP A 49 -6.06 1.93 14.67
C ASP A 49 -6.05 0.51 14.06
N THR A 50 -5.38 0.35 12.91
CA THR A 50 -5.30 -0.94 12.24
C THR A 50 -4.39 -1.90 13.02
N ASN A 51 -4.81 -3.16 13.15
CA ASN A 51 -4.01 -4.22 13.77
C ASN A 51 -3.16 -4.92 12.71
N PHE A 52 -1.83 -4.95 12.89
CA PHE A 52 -0.91 -5.53 11.91
C PHE A 52 -1.13 -7.02 11.61
N THR A 53 -1.78 -7.77 12.51
CA THR A 53 -2.09 -9.20 12.31
C THR A 53 -2.91 -9.50 11.05
N ILE A 54 -3.57 -8.50 10.45
CA ILE A 54 -4.23 -8.66 9.15
C ILE A 54 -3.23 -8.97 8.03
N PHE A 55 -2.04 -8.38 8.07
CA PHE A 55 -0.98 -8.60 7.09
C PHE A 55 -0.31 -9.96 7.29
N GLN A 56 -0.19 -10.43 8.53
CA GLN A 56 0.39 -11.75 8.86
C GLN A 56 -0.44 -12.92 8.31
N LYS A 57 -1.76 -12.74 8.18
CA LYS A 57 -2.68 -13.78 7.67
C LYS A 57 -2.75 -13.80 6.14
N LEU A 58 -2.41 -12.69 5.48
CA LEU A 58 -2.53 -12.53 4.03
C LEU A 58 -1.69 -13.54 3.23
N PRO A 59 -0.40 -13.82 3.55
CA PRO A 59 0.39 -14.79 2.79
C PRO A 59 -0.27 -16.17 2.68
N ALA A 60 -0.83 -16.66 3.78
CA ALA A 60 -1.54 -17.94 3.79
C ALA A 60 -2.82 -17.90 2.94
N GLU A 61 -3.54 -16.77 2.93
CA GLU A 61 -4.73 -16.61 2.09
C GLU A 61 -4.39 -16.50 0.61
N VAL A 62 -3.35 -15.73 0.27
CA VAL A 62 -2.80 -15.57 -1.08
C VAL A 62 -2.40 -16.93 -1.64
N SER A 63 -1.65 -17.74 -0.88
CA SER A 63 -1.22 -19.07 -1.31
C SER A 63 -2.40 -19.99 -1.70
N ARG A 64 -3.56 -19.83 -1.06
CA ARG A 64 -4.76 -20.63 -1.37
C ARG A 64 -5.60 -20.09 -2.53
N LYS A 65 -5.47 -18.81 -2.87
CA LYS A 65 -6.42 -18.10 -3.74
C LYS A 65 -5.79 -17.48 -5.00
N ALA A 66 -4.47 -17.36 -5.05
CA ALA A 66 -3.78 -16.85 -6.22
C ALA A 66 -3.99 -17.79 -7.42
N PRO A 67 -4.36 -17.26 -8.59
CA PRO A 67 -4.35 -18.02 -9.82
C PRO A 67 -2.94 -18.55 -10.13
N ASP A 68 -2.87 -19.72 -10.77
CA ASP A 68 -1.58 -20.29 -11.20
C ASP A 68 -0.82 -19.31 -12.10
N GLY A 69 0.49 -19.20 -11.86
CA GLY A 69 1.37 -18.29 -12.59
C GLY A 69 1.23 -16.80 -12.24
N MET A 70 0.35 -16.44 -11.29
CA MET A 70 0.28 -15.07 -10.75
C MET A 70 1.20 -14.93 -9.53
N THR A 71 2.09 -13.94 -9.57
CA THR A 71 2.84 -13.51 -8.38
C THR A 71 2.02 -12.49 -7.60
N VAL A 72 1.92 -12.65 -6.29
CA VAL A 72 1.22 -11.71 -5.42
C VAL A 72 2.15 -11.28 -4.30
N TRP A 73 2.35 -9.97 -4.15
CA TRP A 73 3.13 -9.35 -3.10
C TRP A 73 2.20 -8.75 -2.04
N VAL A 74 2.53 -8.95 -0.77
CA VAL A 74 1.81 -8.42 0.38
C VAL A 74 2.54 -7.18 0.87
N GLY A 75 1.95 -6.02 0.63
CA GLY A 75 2.41 -4.74 1.15
C GLY A 75 1.37 -4.03 1.99
N ALA A 76 1.76 -2.87 2.49
CA ALA A 76 0.90 -1.95 3.22
C ALA A 76 0.98 -0.56 2.62
N GLU A 77 -0.16 0.13 2.59
CA GLU A 77 -0.21 1.56 2.32
C GLU A 77 -0.35 2.32 3.65
N LEU A 78 0.71 3.05 3.99
CA LEU A 78 0.84 3.81 5.22
C LEU A 78 0.37 5.25 5.03
N CYS A 79 -0.33 5.76 6.03
CA CYS A 79 -0.60 7.18 6.14
C CYS A 79 0.63 7.91 6.71
N VAL A 80 1.09 8.94 5.99
CA VAL A 80 2.07 9.90 6.52
C VAL A 80 1.35 10.84 7.49
N LEU A 81 1.79 10.81 8.75
CA LEU A 81 1.09 11.41 9.89
C LEU A 81 1.34 12.91 10.06
N ASP A 82 2.46 13.42 9.55
CA ASP A 82 2.86 14.82 9.67
C ASP A 82 3.88 15.22 8.59
N THR A 83 4.23 16.51 8.56
CA THR A 83 5.17 17.09 7.58
C THR A 83 6.61 16.60 7.74
N THR A 84 6.93 15.89 8.82
CA THR A 84 8.25 15.28 9.03
C THR A 84 8.36 13.91 8.36
N GLY A 85 7.26 13.37 7.82
CA GLY A 85 7.22 12.05 7.18
C GLY A 85 6.99 10.90 8.16
N ARG A 86 6.55 11.19 9.39
CA ARG A 86 6.32 10.16 10.40
C ARG A 86 5.24 9.17 9.95
N ILE A 87 5.47 7.89 10.18
CA ILE A 87 4.55 6.78 9.86
C ILE A 87 4.37 5.87 11.09
N LYS A 88 3.28 5.09 11.11
CA LYS A 88 3.11 3.98 12.05
C LYS A 88 3.52 2.69 11.34
N LEU A 89 4.77 2.29 11.51
CA LEU A 89 5.28 0.98 11.11
C LEU A 89 6.57 0.72 11.89
N THR A 90 6.66 -0.40 12.62
CA THR A 90 7.92 -0.79 13.26
C THR A 90 8.85 -1.48 12.27
N GLU A 91 10.13 -1.63 12.61
CA GLU A 91 11.08 -2.34 11.77
C GLU A 91 10.71 -3.83 11.62
N GLU A 92 10.24 -4.45 12.71
CA GLU A 92 9.79 -5.84 12.73
C GLU A 92 8.53 -6.04 11.87
N GLU A 93 7.62 -5.07 11.87
CA GLU A 93 6.46 -5.07 10.97
C GLU A 93 6.88 -4.92 9.51
N ALA A 94 7.81 -3.99 9.22
CA ALA A 94 8.31 -3.75 7.86
C ALA A 94 8.96 -5.00 7.24
N GLN A 95 9.71 -5.77 8.03
CA GLN A 95 10.36 -7.01 7.57
C GLN A 95 9.37 -8.12 7.18
N GLN A 96 8.10 -8.01 7.57
CA GLN A 96 7.05 -8.99 7.22
C GLN A 96 6.29 -8.62 5.94
N LEU A 97 6.59 -7.47 5.33
CA LEU A 97 5.96 -6.99 4.11
C LEU A 97 6.93 -7.10 2.93
N ASP A 98 6.40 -7.44 1.76
CA ASP A 98 7.17 -7.45 0.51
C ASP A 98 7.47 -6.02 0.03
N PHE A 99 6.58 -5.07 0.32
CA PHE A 99 6.75 -3.66 -0.01
C PHE A 99 5.91 -2.75 0.88
N VAL A 100 6.28 -1.47 0.90
CA VAL A 100 5.57 -0.42 1.63
C VAL A 100 5.34 0.75 0.69
N LEU A 101 4.12 1.26 0.68
CA LEU A 101 3.77 2.55 0.09
C LEU A 101 3.45 3.51 1.24
N ALA A 102 3.88 4.76 1.12
CA ALA A 102 3.55 5.79 2.10
C ALA A 102 3.14 7.07 1.37
N GLY A 103 2.03 7.67 1.81
CA GLY A 103 1.52 8.91 1.24
C GLY A 103 0.60 9.65 2.20
N PRO A 104 0.34 10.94 1.95
CA PRO A 104 -0.69 11.65 2.68
C PRO A 104 -2.05 11.07 2.30
N HIS A 105 -2.79 10.55 3.28
CA HIS A 105 -4.21 10.25 3.09
C HIS A 105 -5.04 11.47 3.47
N GLN A 106 -6.02 11.81 2.64
CA GLN A 106 -7.08 12.70 3.07
C GLN A 106 -7.90 11.95 4.11
N ILE A 107 -7.71 12.27 5.39
CA ILE A 107 -8.67 11.91 6.43
C ILE A 107 -9.95 12.67 6.06
N SER A 108 -10.93 11.98 5.47
CA SER A 108 -12.27 12.54 5.39
C SER A 108 -12.73 12.72 6.82
N ASN A 109 -12.81 13.97 7.29
CA ASN A 109 -13.35 14.30 8.60
C ASN A 109 -14.77 13.74 8.70
N SER A 110 -14.93 12.53 9.25
CA SER A 110 -16.20 12.02 9.76
C SER A 110 -16.49 12.66 11.12
N ALA A 111 -16.45 14.00 11.15
CA ALA A 111 -16.96 14.84 12.19
C ALA A 111 -17.55 16.09 11.53
N GLY A 112 -18.85 16.05 11.27
CA GLY A 112 -19.68 17.24 11.07
C GLY A 112 -19.52 17.96 9.73
N SER A 113 -20.53 17.80 8.89
CA SER A 113 -20.93 18.81 7.91
C SER A 113 -21.23 20.15 8.63
N SER A 114 -20.25 21.03 8.78
CA SER A 114 -20.49 22.49 8.85
C SER A 114 -19.20 23.32 8.76
N ARG A 115 -19.14 24.14 7.71
CA ARG A 115 -18.36 25.38 7.57
C ARG A 115 -16.87 25.36 7.98
N ARG A 116 -16.01 25.33 6.95
CA ARG A 116 -15.15 26.48 6.56
C ARG A 116 -14.52 26.18 5.20
N ARG A 117 -15.02 26.84 4.15
CA ARG A 117 -14.21 27.12 2.96
C ARG A 117 -13.16 28.14 3.39
N ALA A 118 -11.97 27.69 3.73
CA ALA A 118 -10.79 28.54 3.61
C ALA A 118 -10.32 28.41 2.17
N ALA A 119 -10.44 29.49 1.41
CA ALA A 119 -9.94 29.58 0.04
C ALA A 119 -8.43 29.27 0.03
N MET A 120 -8.01 28.38 -0.88
CA MET A 120 -6.58 28.20 -1.15
C MET A 120 -6.02 29.46 -1.81
N PRO A 121 -4.84 29.97 -1.39
CA PRO A 121 -4.15 31.03 -2.10
C PRO A 121 -3.69 30.56 -3.50
N PRO A 122 -3.76 31.39 -4.55
CA PRO A 122 -3.56 30.99 -5.94
C PRO A 122 -2.09 30.78 -6.38
N HIS A 123 -1.19 30.33 -5.50
CA HIS A 123 0.25 30.25 -5.81
C HIS A 123 0.94 28.92 -5.45
N LEU A 124 0.19 27.83 -5.31
CA LEU A 124 0.78 26.50 -5.24
C LEU A 124 0.47 25.74 -6.54
N SER A 125 1.47 25.73 -7.42
CA SER A 125 1.58 24.88 -8.60
C SER A 125 1.26 23.41 -8.26
N PRO A 126 0.75 22.61 -9.21
CA PRO A 126 0.43 21.22 -8.94
C PRO A 126 1.72 20.50 -8.52
N ILE A 127 1.77 20.08 -7.25
CA ILE A 127 2.79 19.14 -6.79
C ILE A 127 2.49 17.86 -7.56
N SER A 128 3.23 17.68 -8.65
CA SER A 128 3.43 16.40 -9.30
C SER A 128 3.69 15.38 -8.20
N ILE A 129 2.75 14.46 -7.99
CA ILE A 129 2.97 13.24 -7.23
C ILE A 129 4.09 12.52 -7.98
N ARG A 130 5.34 12.78 -7.59
CA ARG A 130 6.44 11.89 -7.93
C ARG A 130 6.14 10.63 -7.13
N CYS A 131 5.59 9.62 -7.77
CA CYS A 131 5.80 8.25 -7.36
C CYS A 131 7.29 8.12 -7.05
N CYS A 132 7.64 7.99 -5.78
CA CYS A 132 8.95 7.48 -5.40
C CYS A 132 8.99 6.07 -5.99
N SER A 133 9.69 5.95 -7.12
CA SER A 133 9.98 4.70 -7.80
C SER A 133 10.38 3.65 -6.76
N ALA A 134 9.69 2.52 -6.77
CA ALA A 134 10.09 1.33 -6.04
C ALA A 134 11.59 1.08 -6.26
N ARG A 135 12.38 1.26 -5.20
CA ARG A 135 13.73 0.70 -5.17
C ARG A 135 13.59 -0.71 -4.60
N PRO A 136 14.19 -1.74 -5.23
CA PRO A 136 14.29 -3.03 -4.59
C PRO A 136 14.99 -2.86 -3.24
N VAL A 137 14.51 -3.56 -2.22
CA VAL A 137 15.09 -3.59 -0.87
C VAL A 137 16.42 -4.35 -0.95
N SER A 138 17.42 -3.71 -1.52
CA SER A 138 18.81 -4.07 -1.38
C SER A 138 19.59 -2.77 -1.45
N ARG A 139 20.35 -2.50 -0.37
CA ARG A 139 21.31 -1.39 -0.22
C ARG A 139 20.77 -0.11 0.42
N TRP A 140 20.38 -0.22 1.70
CA TRP A 140 20.66 0.86 2.66
C TRP A 140 22.18 0.89 2.87
N LEU A 141 22.88 1.76 2.14
CA LEU A 141 24.26 2.13 2.43
C LEU A 141 24.26 3.48 3.13
N MET A 142 24.28 3.46 4.46
CA MET A 142 25.09 4.38 5.26
C MET A 142 25.37 3.73 6.61
N GLY A 143 26.62 3.30 6.76
CA GLY A 143 27.27 2.97 8.03
C GLY A 143 26.74 1.74 8.75
N TRP A 144 27.45 0.62 8.66
CA TRP A 144 28.34 0.16 9.73
C TRP A 144 29.14 -1.05 9.24
N ARG A 145 30.33 -1.20 9.81
CA ARG A 145 31.49 -1.93 9.33
C ARG A 145 31.37 -3.43 9.63
N ILE A 146 31.57 -4.27 8.61
CA ILE A 146 31.73 -5.72 8.76
C ILE A 146 33.02 -5.99 9.55
N ARG A 147 32.95 -6.85 10.58
CA ARG A 147 34.10 -7.64 11.02
C ARG A 147 33.74 -9.12 10.89
N GLY A 148 34.61 -9.82 10.15
CA GLY A 148 35.05 -11.20 10.38
C GLY A 148 34.00 -12.28 10.30
#